data_AF-A0A1Z5JQI1-F1
#
_entry.id   AF-A0A1Z5JQI1-F1
#
_cell.length_a   1.000
_cell.length_b   1.000
_cell.length_c   1.000
_cell.angle_alpha   90.00
_cell.angle_beta   90.00
_cell.angle_gamma   90.00
#
_symmetry.space_group_name_H-M   'P 1'
#
loop_
_entity.id
_entity.type
_entity.pdbx_description
1 polymer ?
#
loop_
_entity_poly.entity_id
_entity_poly.type
_entity_poly.pdbx_seq_one_letter_code
_entity_poly.pdbx_strand_id
1 'polypeptide(L)'
;MKVIANHVVDPKIKLEPNVGSDRSWVWSAFDFAEGELKETIFAIRFGDSDIANEFRDKFLECQSEMEKLLGGKDAEDAEGVADEAAAALAGLSTSEEQTEPKEE
;
A
#
# COMPACT_ATOMS: atom_id res chain seq x y z
N MET A 1 -16.10 11.57 -8.92
CA MET A 1 -14.72 11.89 -8.50
C MET A 1 -13.77 11.19 -9.46
N LYS A 2 -12.70 11.85 -9.92
CA LYS A 2 -11.67 11.26 -10.80
C LYS A 2 -10.38 11.09 -10.00
N VAL A 3 -9.68 9.98 -10.19
CA VAL A 3 -8.34 9.76 -9.62
C VAL A 3 -7.35 10.67 -10.36
N ILE A 4 -6.55 11.43 -9.62
CA ILE A 4 -5.58 12.39 -10.17
C ILE A 4 -4.13 12.07 -9.78
N ALA A 5 -3.94 11.14 -8.84
CA ALA A 5 -2.67 10.56 -8.45
C ALA A 5 -2.94 9.15 -7.94
N ASN A 6 -2.23 8.17 -8.46
CA ASN A 6 -2.25 6.77 -8.09
C ASN A 6 -0.84 6.18 -8.30
N HIS A 7 -0.02 6.26 -7.25
CA HIS A 7 1.31 5.68 -7.21
C HIS A 7 1.63 5.19 -5.79
N VAL A 8 2.56 4.26 -5.69
CA VAL A 8 3.06 3.74 -4.41
C VAL A 8 4.03 4.76 -3.80
N VAL A 9 4.02 4.86 -2.48
CA VAL A 9 5.02 5.63 -1.72
C VAL A 9 6.31 4.83 -1.61
N ASP A 10 7.06 4.77 -2.71
CA ASP A 10 8.34 4.06 -2.79
C ASP A 10 9.42 4.82 -1.97
N PRO A 11 10.27 4.12 -1.18
CA PRO A 11 11.37 4.75 -0.44
C PRO A 11 12.35 5.57 -1.29
N LYS A 12 12.40 5.33 -2.61
CA LYS A 12 13.26 6.07 -3.55
C LYS A 12 12.67 7.41 -3.99
N ILE A 13 11.38 7.66 -3.76
CA ILE A 13 10.75 8.94 -4.07
C ILE A 13 11.35 10.01 -3.16
N LYS A 14 11.75 11.14 -3.74
CA LYS A 14 12.28 12.28 -2.98
C LYS A 14 11.22 13.37 -2.91
N LEU A 15 10.78 13.68 -1.69
CA LEU A 15 9.89 14.79 -1.41
C LEU A 15 10.72 16.05 -1.12
N GLU A 16 10.63 17.04 -2.00
CA GLU A 16 11.42 18.27 -1.94
C GLU A 16 10.52 19.50 -1.73
N PRO A 17 10.96 20.52 -0.97
CA PRO A 17 10.20 21.75 -0.80
C PRO A 17 10.12 22.51 -2.13
N ASN A 18 8.96 23.10 -2.43
CA ASN A 18 8.83 23.95 -3.60
C ASN A 18 9.46 25.33 -3.35
N VAL A 19 10.32 25.79 -4.26
CA VAL A 19 11.00 27.08 -4.12
C VAL A 19 9.98 28.21 -4.02
N GLY A 20 10.07 29.01 -2.95
CA GLY A 20 9.17 30.14 -2.72
C GLY A 20 7.82 29.77 -2.10
N SER A 21 7.66 28.55 -1.58
CA SER A 21 6.49 28.13 -0.81
C SER A 21 6.90 27.33 0.42
N ASP A 22 6.36 27.70 1.59
CA ASP A 22 6.48 26.98 2.86
C ASP A 22 5.40 25.88 3.03
N ARG A 23 4.43 25.86 2.13
CA ARG A 23 3.24 24.99 2.19
C ARG A 23 3.09 24.14 0.93
N SER A 24 4.19 23.82 0.26
CA SER A 24 4.16 23.02 -0.97
C SER A 24 5.34 22.08 -1.11
N TRP A 25 5.05 20.88 -1.61
CA TRP A 25 6.02 19.82 -1.83
C TRP A 25 5.97 19.33 -3.27
N VAL A 26 7.12 18.93 -3.80
CA VAL A 26 7.30 18.41 -5.16
C VAL A 26 7.99 17.06 -5.10
N TRP A 27 7.58 16.11 -5.93
CA TRP A 27 8.21 14.80 -6.06
C TRP A 27 7.99 14.20 -7.45
N SER A 28 8.80 13.21 -7.84
CA SER A 28 8.60 12.41 -9.07
C SER A 28 8.19 10.99 -8.70
N ALA A 29 7.20 10.43 -9.41
CA ALA A 29 6.75 9.05 -9.24
C ALA A 29 6.24 8.45 -10.55
N PHE A 30 6.24 7.12 -10.64
CA PHE A 30 5.55 6.39 -11.71
C PHE A 30 4.07 6.22 -11.31
N ASP A 31 3.19 6.90 -12.03
CA ASP A 31 1.76 7.03 -11.72
C ASP A 31 0.87 6.29 -12.72
N PHE A 32 -0.28 5.79 -12.24
CA PHE A 32 -1.25 5.02 -13.03
C PHE A 32 -2.67 5.64 -13.01
N ALA A 33 -2.83 6.92 -12.66
CA ALA A 33 -4.15 7.55 -12.57
C ALA A 33 -4.91 7.61 -13.91
N GLU A 34 -4.19 7.58 -15.04
CA GLU A 34 -4.77 7.61 -16.41
C GLU A 34 -4.91 6.22 -17.05
N GLY A 35 -4.59 5.14 -16.33
CA GLY A 35 -4.66 3.77 -16.83
C GLY A 35 -3.40 3.28 -17.56
N GLU A 36 -2.34 4.09 -17.56
CA GLU A 36 -1.02 3.75 -18.09
C GLU A 36 0.05 4.20 -17.09
N LEU A 37 1.15 3.45 -16.99
CA LEU A 37 2.24 3.77 -16.07
C LEU A 37 3.12 4.87 -16.68
N LYS A 38 3.14 6.03 -16.03
CA LYS A 38 3.84 7.22 -16.53
C LYS A 38 4.66 7.89 -15.45
N GLU A 39 5.92 8.22 -15.75
CA GLU A 39 6.71 9.09 -14.90
C GLU A 39 6.10 10.50 -14.89
N THR A 40 5.70 10.95 -13.70
CA THR A 40 4.98 12.20 -13.50
C THR A 40 5.59 12.94 -12.32
N ILE A 41 5.81 14.25 -12.50
CA ILE A 41 6.24 15.15 -11.44
C ILE A 41 5.00 15.77 -10.81
N PHE A 42 4.83 15.52 -9.52
CA PHE A 42 3.73 16.04 -8.72
C PHE A 42 4.17 17.27 -7.95
N ALA A 43 3.25 18.21 -7.78
CA ALA A 43 3.36 19.30 -6.83
C ALA A 43 2.05 19.41 -6.07
N ILE A 44 2.11 19.41 -4.74
CA ILE A 44 0.96 19.62 -3.87
C ILE A 44 1.13 20.92 -3.09
N ARG A 45 0.04 21.65 -2.91
CA ARG A 45 -0.02 22.84 -2.06
C ARG A 45 -1.13 22.69 -1.06
N PHE A 46 -0.81 22.94 0.20
CA PHE A 46 -1.77 22.94 1.30
C PHE A 46 -2.23 24.37 1.61
N GLY A 47 -3.36 24.48 2.31
CA GLY A 47 -3.87 25.77 2.78
C GLY A 47 -2.92 26.44 3.77
N ASP A 48 -2.31 25.63 4.64
CA ASP A 48 -1.49 26.02 5.76
C ASP A 48 -0.14 25.26 5.76
N SER A 49 0.91 25.87 6.33
CA SER A 49 2.23 25.28 6.47
C SER A 49 2.26 24.10 7.44
N ASP A 50 1.44 24.13 8.51
CA ASP A 50 1.39 23.08 9.51
C ASP A 50 0.87 21.78 8.89
N ILE A 51 -0.20 21.87 8.10
CA ILE A 51 -0.75 20.73 7.35
C ILE A 51 0.25 20.22 6.31
N ALA A 52 0.99 21.14 5.67
CA ALA A 52 2.03 20.74 4.71
C ALA A 52 3.15 19.94 5.39
N ASN A 53 3.59 20.36 6.57
CA ASN A 53 4.61 19.66 7.34
C ASN A 53 4.09 18.31 7.87
N GLU A 54 2.85 18.26 8.36
CA GLU A 54 2.21 17.01 8.77
C GLU A 54 2.13 16.00 7.61
N PHE A 55 1.75 16.45 6.42
CA PHE A 55 1.76 15.60 5.23
C PHE A 55 3.16 15.06 4.93
N ARG A 56 4.18 15.93 4.97
CA ARG A 56 5.57 15.51 4.75
C ARG A 56 6.00 14.44 5.75
N ASP A 57 5.75 14.67 7.03
CA ASP A 57 6.21 13.78 8.09
C ASP A 57 5.52 12.41 7.96
N LYS A 58 4.22 12.40 7.66
CA LYS A 58 3.47 11.16 7.37
C LYS A 58 3.93 10.48 6.08
N PHE A 59 4.25 11.23 5.04
CA PHE A 59 4.78 10.66 3.80
C PHE A 59 6.12 9.93 4.05
N LEU A 60 7.03 10.54 4.83
CA LEU A 60 8.32 9.95 5.18
C LEU A 60 8.19 8.74 6.12
N GLU A 61 7.22 8.78 7.05
CA GLU A 61 6.88 7.64 7.90
C GLU A 61 6.44 6.44 7.06
N CYS A 62 5.50 6.64 6.13
CA CYS A 62 5.04 5.60 5.20
C CYS A 62 6.17 5.06 4.32
N GLN A 63 7.13 5.90 3.89
CA GLN A 63 8.31 5.44 3.17
C GLN A 63 9.18 4.52 4.02
N SER A 64 9.40 4.86 5.29
CA SER A 64 10.17 4.01 6.21
C SER A 64 9.47 2.68 6.48
N GLU A 65 8.14 2.68 6.59
CA GLU A 65 7.37 1.45 6.70
C GLU A 65 7.51 0.60 5.43
N MET A 66 7.31 1.19 4.25
CA MET A 66 7.46 0.51 2.97
C MET A 66 8.86 -0.11 2.80
N GLU A 67 9.91 0.57 3.26
CA GLU A 67 11.27 0.03 3.25
C GLU A 67 11.41 -1.23 4.11
N LYS A 68 10.76 -1.27 5.28
CA LYS A 68 10.74 -2.47 6.15
C LYS A 68 10.00 -3.63 5.48
N LEU A 69 8.85 -3.35 4.85
CA LEU A 69 8.06 -4.36 4.12
C LEU A 69 8.92 -4.97 2.99
N LEU A 70 9.58 -4.13 2.19
CA LEU A 70 10.47 -4.56 1.11
C LEU A 70 11.70 -5.34 1.62
N GLY A 71 12.15 -5.07 2.84
CA GLY A 71 13.22 -5.79 3.51
C GLY A 71 12.83 -7.15 4.09
N GLY A 72 11.57 -7.60 3.94
CA GLY A 72 11.09 -8.89 4.41
C GLY A 72 10.94 -8.99 5.93
N LYS A 73 10.77 -7.85 6.63
CA LYS A 73 10.64 -7.80 8.10
C LYS A 73 9.23 -8.11 8.64
N ASP A 74 8.29 -8.47 7.78
CA ASP A 74 6.91 -8.77 8.17
C ASP A 74 6.71 -10.17 8.77
N ALA A 75 7.79 -10.95 8.89
CA ALA A 75 7.75 -12.29 9.45
C ALA A 75 7.47 -12.34 10.96
N GLU A 76 7.57 -11.23 11.70
CA GLU A 76 7.33 -11.22 13.16
C GLU A 76 5.83 -11.13 13.53
N ASP A 77 4.96 -10.64 12.65
CA ASP A 77 3.50 -10.55 12.90
C ASP A 77 2.69 -11.62 12.13
N ALA A 78 3.34 -12.45 11.32
CA ALA A 78 2.68 -13.48 10.51
C ALA A 78 2.45 -14.82 11.22
N GLU A 79 2.96 -15.01 12.45
CA GLU A 79 2.77 -16.26 13.20
C GLU A 79 1.32 -16.48 13.66
N GLY A 80 0.53 -15.42 13.89
CA GLY A 80 -0.85 -15.54 14.36
C GLY A 80 -1.89 -15.82 13.28
N VAL A 81 -1.67 -15.31 12.06
CA VAL A 81 -2.68 -15.34 10.97
C VAL A 81 -2.71 -16.70 10.27
N ALA A 82 -1.57 -17.39 10.19
CA ALA A 82 -1.48 -18.71 9.58
C ALA A 82 -2.21 -19.77 10.42
N ASP A 83 -2.15 -19.67 11.75
CA ASP A 83 -2.75 -20.64 12.66
C ASP A 83 -4.28 -20.50 12.70
N GLU A 84 -4.80 -19.28 12.63
CA GLU A 84 -6.24 -19.00 12.55
C GLU A 84 -6.86 -19.49 11.22
N ALA A 85 -6.15 -19.29 10.10
CA ALA A 85 -6.57 -19.81 8.81
C ALA A 85 -6.53 -21.35 8.74
N ALA A 86 -5.53 -21.98 9.36
CA ALA A 86 -5.44 -23.44 9.46
C ALA A 86 -6.56 -24.02 10.35
N ALA A 87 -6.89 -23.37 11.46
CA ALA A 87 -7.99 -23.77 12.34
C ALA A 87 -9.36 -23.66 11.66
N ALA A 88 -9.60 -22.61 10.87
CA ALA A 88 -10.84 -22.44 10.12
C ALA A 88 -11.03 -23.52 9.04
N LEU A 89 -9.93 -23.96 8.39
CA LEU A 89 -9.95 -25.03 7.39
C LEU A 89 -10.19 -26.41 8.03
N ALA A 90 -9.67 -26.66 9.24
CA ALA A 90 -9.88 -27.91 9.97
C ALA A 90 -11.34 -28.12 10.41
N GLY A 91 -12.11 -27.03 10.60
CA GLY A 91 -13.53 -27.08 10.93
C GLY A 91 -14.45 -27.42 9.75
N LEU A 92 -13.97 -27.30 8.52
CA LEU A 92 -14.76 -27.57 7.31
C LEU A 92 -14.62 -29.04 6.88
N SER A 93 -15.01 -29.98 7.74
CA SER A 93 -15.15 -31.38 7.35
C SER A 93 -16.40 -31.55 6.48
N THR A 94 -16.22 -31.69 5.17
CA THR A 94 -17.27 -32.20 4.28
C THR A 94 -17.55 -33.64 4.64
N SER A 95 -18.73 -33.89 5.25
CA SER A 95 -19.23 -35.24 5.50
C SER A 95 -19.23 -36.03 4.18
N GLU A 96 -18.52 -37.16 4.17
CA GLU A 96 -18.69 -38.21 3.17
C GLU A 96 -20.16 -38.64 3.20
N GLU A 97 -20.94 -38.30 2.17
CA GLU A 97 -22.17 -39.01 1.86
C GLU A 97 -21.88 -39.95 0.68
N GLN A 98 -21.87 -41.24 1.00
CA GLN A 98 -21.82 -42.35 0.04
C GLN A 98 -22.97 -42.26 -0.95
N THR A 99 -22.67 -42.34 -2.25
CA THR A 99 -23.55 -43.02 -3.20
C THR A 99 -22.71 -43.79 -4.23
N GLU A 100 -22.86 -45.12 -4.20
CA GLU A 100 -22.21 -46.13 -5.06
C GLU A 100 -22.47 -45.89 -6.57
N PRO A 101 -21.53 -46.27 -7.47
CA PRO A 101 -21.83 -46.35 -8.89
C PRO A 101 -22.54 -47.67 -9.18
N LYS A 102 -23.78 -47.61 -9.70
CA LYS A 102 -24.45 -48.77 -10.28
C LYS A 102 -24.10 -48.84 -11.77
N GLU A 103 -23.33 -49.85 -12.15
CA GLU A 103 -23.12 -50.27 -13.55
C GLU A 103 -24.47 -50.65 -14.20
N GLU A 104 -24.78 -50.04 -15.34
CA GLU A 104 -25.39 -50.66 -16.53
C GLU A 104 -25.13 -49.81 -17.78
#